data_AF-A0AAU1D9M8-F1
#
_entry.id   AF-A0AAU1D9M8-F1
#
_cell.length_a   1.000
_cell.length_b   1.000
_cell.length_c   1.000
_cell.angle_alpha   90.00
_cell.angle_beta   90.00
_cell.angle_gamma   90.00
#
_symmetry.space_group_name_H-M   'P 1'
#
loop_
_entity.id
_entity.type
_entity.pdbx_description
1 polymer ?
#
loop_
_entity_poly.entity_id
_entity_poly.type
_entity_poly.pdbx_seq_one_letter_code
_entity_poly.pdbx_strand_id
1 'polypeptide(L)'
;MLVNASGAERECSGCGSRAFIADSEEYWNEESWEDDEPGAAGCPCGSEEFEAAVAFSLGDDGSVRWVTVGLRCIKDGFCGVYADWKIDYGPTDHLLTKV
;
A
#
# COMPACT_ATOMS: atom_id res chain seq x y z
N MET A 1 1.08 -6.91 -6.44
CA MET A 1 0.41 -5.96 -5.53
C MET A 1 -0.55 -5.13 -6.35
N LEU A 2 -1.76 -4.87 -5.86
CA LEU A 2 -2.69 -3.91 -6.45
C LEU A 2 -2.59 -2.59 -5.69
N VAL A 3 -2.56 -1.48 -6.40
CA VAL A 3 -2.42 -0.12 -5.84
C VAL A 3 -3.28 0.87 -6.60
N ASN A 4 -3.75 1.89 -5.88
CA ASN A 4 -4.22 3.16 -6.42
C ASN A 4 -3.73 4.29 -5.50
N ALA A 5 -4.19 5.52 -5.72
CA ALA A 5 -3.83 6.69 -4.95
C ALA A 5 -4.26 6.64 -3.47
N SER A 6 -5.17 5.73 -3.11
CA SER A 6 -5.84 5.71 -1.80
C SER A 6 -5.72 4.39 -1.05
N GLY A 7 -5.01 3.39 -1.60
CA GLY A 7 -4.91 2.11 -0.96
C GLY A 7 -4.02 1.10 -1.69
N ALA A 8 -3.75 0.00 -1.00
CA ALA A 8 -2.97 -1.10 -1.52
C ALA A 8 -3.43 -2.46 -0.96
N GLU A 9 -3.35 -3.48 -1.83
CA GLU A 9 -3.55 -4.87 -1.48
C GLU A 9 -2.36 -5.71 -1.97
N ARG A 10 -1.75 -6.47 -1.06
CA ARG A 10 -0.69 -7.41 -1.42
C ARG A 10 -1.24 -8.81 -1.59
N GLU A 11 -0.62 -9.53 -2.52
CA GLU A 11 -0.74 -10.97 -2.67
C GLU A 11 0.66 -11.57 -2.55
N CYS A 12 0.82 -12.61 -1.75
CA CYS A 12 2.08 -13.34 -1.64
C CYS A 12 2.26 -14.26 -2.85
N SER A 13 3.30 -14.06 -3.66
CA SER A 13 3.54 -14.90 -4.85
C SER A 13 3.86 -16.37 -4.51
N GLY A 14 4.28 -16.67 -3.27
CA GLY A 14 4.56 -18.04 -2.84
C GLY A 14 3.33 -18.85 -2.42
N CYS A 15 2.33 -18.22 -1.80
CA CYS A 15 1.17 -18.92 -1.23
C CYS A 15 -0.20 -18.38 -1.67
N GLY A 16 -0.24 -17.29 -2.44
CA GLY A 16 -1.47 -16.65 -2.90
C GLY A 16 -2.29 -15.95 -1.82
N SER A 17 -1.80 -15.88 -0.57
CA SER A 17 -2.51 -15.19 0.50
C SER A 17 -2.53 -13.69 0.25
N ARG A 18 -3.71 -13.09 0.45
CA ARG A 18 -3.98 -11.66 0.23
C ARG A 18 -4.17 -10.92 1.54
N ALA A 19 -3.74 -9.67 1.58
CA ALA A 19 -3.92 -8.78 2.72
C ALA A 19 -3.95 -7.32 2.27
N PHE A 20 -4.84 -6.53 2.87
CA PHE A 20 -4.87 -5.09 2.72
C PHE A 20 -3.80 -4.41 3.58
N ILE A 21 -3.23 -3.33 3.08
CA ILE A 21 -2.31 -2.48 3.84
C ILE A 21 -3.10 -1.42 4.61
N ALA A 22 -2.83 -1.31 5.91
CA ALA A 22 -3.48 -0.39 6.83
C ALA A 22 -5.03 -0.50 6.79
N ASP A 23 -5.70 0.56 6.40
CA ASP A 23 -7.16 0.69 6.29
C ASP A 23 -7.68 0.53 4.85
N SER A 24 -6.84 0.10 3.91
CA SER A 24 -7.21 0.04 2.48
C SER A 24 -8.51 -0.75 2.23
N GLU A 25 -8.81 -1.77 3.04
CA GLU A 25 -10.04 -2.58 2.93
C GLU A 25 -11.31 -1.72 3.02
N GLU A 26 -11.32 -0.70 3.89
CA GLU A 26 -12.50 0.15 4.12
C GLU A 26 -12.83 1.00 2.87
N TYR A 27 -11.82 1.25 2.04
CA TYR A 27 -11.89 2.06 0.83
C TYR A 27 -11.74 1.22 -0.45
N TRP A 28 -11.80 -0.11 -0.35
CA TRP A 28 -11.61 -1.02 -1.48
C TRP A 28 -12.91 -1.33 -2.22
N ASN A 29 -13.55 -0.29 -2.77
CA ASN A 29 -14.82 -0.40 -3.49
C ASN A 29 -14.92 0.64 -4.61
N GLU A 30 -15.75 0.34 -5.62
CA GLU A 30 -15.93 1.18 -6.81
C GLU A 30 -16.39 2.61 -6.47
N GLU A 31 -17.17 2.82 -5.40
CA GLU A 31 -17.59 4.16 -4.97
C GLU A 31 -16.42 5.00 -4.46
N SER A 32 -15.41 4.36 -3.86
CA SER A 32 -14.24 5.00 -3.28
C SER A 32 -13.09 5.18 -4.28
N TRP A 33 -13.10 4.42 -5.37
CA TRP A 33 -12.05 4.48 -6.39
C TRP A 33 -12.16 5.71 -7.28
N GLU A 34 -13.31 6.39 -7.32
CA GLU A 34 -13.60 7.47 -8.27
C GLU A 34 -13.17 7.08 -9.71
N ASP A 35 -12.09 7.67 -10.24
CA ASP A 35 -11.50 7.36 -11.57
C ASP A 35 -10.15 6.61 -11.48
N ASP A 36 -9.75 6.16 -10.29
CA ASP A 36 -8.46 5.53 -9.99
C ASP A 36 -8.64 4.09 -9.48
N GLU A 37 -9.12 3.24 -10.39
CA GLU A 37 -9.27 1.80 -10.15
C GLU A 37 -7.91 1.16 -9.80
N PRO A 38 -7.86 0.24 -8.81
CA PRO A 38 -6.62 -0.45 -8.44
C PRO A 38 -5.95 -1.18 -9.60
N GLY A 39 -4.72 -0.76 -9.90
CA GLY A 39 -3.87 -1.36 -10.92
C GLY A 39 -2.80 -2.28 -10.33
N ALA A 40 -2.36 -3.27 -11.12
CA ALA A 40 -1.20 -4.08 -10.76
C ALA A 40 0.09 -3.25 -10.80
N ALA A 41 0.84 -3.28 -9.71
CA ALA A 41 2.15 -2.66 -9.64
C ALA A 41 3.10 -3.33 -10.65
N GLY A 42 3.71 -2.53 -11.52
CA GLY A 42 4.66 -2.98 -12.53
C GLY A 42 6.04 -2.34 -12.37
N CYS A 43 7.09 -3.11 -12.60
CA CYS A 43 8.45 -2.60 -12.68
C CYS A 43 8.75 -2.26 -14.15
N PRO A 44 9.53 -1.19 -14.44
CA PRO A 44 9.98 -0.90 -15.80
C PRO A 44 10.71 -2.07 -16.52
N CYS A 45 11.28 -3.03 -15.78
CA CYS A 45 11.87 -4.25 -16.37
C CYS A 45 10.85 -5.34 -16.76
N GLY A 46 9.56 -5.08 -16.55
CA GLY A 46 8.43 -5.98 -16.84
C GLY A 46 8.15 -7.04 -15.79
N SER A 47 8.73 -6.94 -14.59
CA SER A 47 8.39 -7.81 -13.45
C SER A 47 7.24 -7.23 -12.63
N GLU A 48 6.43 -8.11 -12.04
CA GLU A 48 5.32 -7.77 -11.14
C GLU A 48 5.52 -8.36 -9.72
N GLU A 49 6.73 -8.86 -9.44
CA GLU A 49 7.11 -9.44 -8.15
C GLU A 49 8.04 -8.50 -7.37
N PHE A 50 7.66 -8.24 -6.12
CA PHE A 50 8.31 -7.25 -5.28
C PHE A 50 8.42 -7.71 -3.84
N GLU A 51 9.44 -7.21 -3.17
CA GLU A 51 9.41 -7.03 -1.72
C GLU A 51 8.68 -5.74 -1.40
N ALA A 52 7.72 -5.78 -0.48
CA ALA A 52 6.96 -4.63 -0.04
C ALA A 52 7.45 -4.11 1.31
N ALA A 53 7.51 -2.78 1.45
CA ALA A 53 7.74 -2.09 2.71
C ALA A 53 6.67 -1.01 2.89
N VAL A 54 6.20 -0.86 4.13
CA VAL A 54 5.23 0.18 4.48
C VAL A 54 5.87 1.10 5.51
N ALA A 55 5.84 2.39 5.20
CA ALA A 55 6.33 3.44 6.08
C ALA A 55 5.16 4.28 6.59
N PHE A 56 5.26 4.69 7.85
CA PHE A 56 4.28 5.56 8.49
C PHE A 56 4.95 6.88 8.87
N SER A 57 4.35 7.99 8.46
CA SER A 57 4.72 9.30 9.01
C SER A 57 3.91 9.54 10.27
N LEU A 58 4.58 9.72 11.41
CA LEU A 58 3.94 9.91 12.70
C LEU A 58 3.94 11.39 13.10
N GLY A 59 2.85 11.84 13.73
CA GLY A 59 2.80 13.11 14.44
C GLY A 59 3.50 13.03 15.80
N ASP A 60 3.66 14.18 16.47
CA ASP A 60 4.28 14.28 17.80
C ASP A 60 3.54 13.45 18.88
N ASP A 61 2.25 13.20 18.67
CA ASP A 61 1.38 12.38 19.53
C ASP A 61 1.45 10.87 19.18
N GLY A 62 2.28 10.48 18.22
CA GLY A 62 2.40 9.10 17.74
C GLY A 62 1.31 8.67 16.74
N SER A 63 0.35 9.55 16.43
CA SER A 63 -0.68 9.24 15.44
C SER A 63 -0.11 9.15 14.03
N VAL A 64 -0.63 8.24 13.22
CA VAL A 64 -0.27 8.11 11.80
C VAL A 64 -0.89 9.26 11.04
N ARG A 65 -0.08 9.99 10.27
CA ARG A 65 -0.49 11.11 9.41
C ARG A 65 -0.42 10.75 7.94
N TRP A 66 0.39 9.75 7.59
CA TRP A 66 0.61 9.31 6.22
C TRP A 66 1.02 7.85 6.18
N VAL A 67 0.53 7.11 5.19
CA VAL A 67 0.97 5.75 4.85
C VAL A 67 1.67 5.80 3.50
N THR A 68 2.83 5.17 3.38
CA THR A 68 3.59 5.09 2.13
C THR A 68 3.97 3.64 1.85
N VAL A 69 3.64 3.15 0.66
CA VAL A 69 3.95 1.80 0.20
C VAL A 69 5.11 1.86 -0.80
N GLY A 70 6.26 1.37 -0.36
CA GLY A 70 7.44 1.21 -1.19
C GLY A 70 7.58 -0.22 -1.69
N LEU A 71 7.92 -0.39 -2.96
CA LEU A 71 8.20 -1.69 -3.55
C LEU A 71 9.63 -1.75 -4.09
N ARG A 72 10.29 -2.89 -3.83
CA ARG A 72 11.58 -3.24 -4.42
C ARG A 72 11.41 -4.45 -5.33
N CYS A 73 11.70 -4.29 -6.62
CA CYS A 73 11.60 -5.39 -7.57
C CYS A 73 12.62 -6.48 -7.23
N ILE A 74 12.18 -7.74 -7.19
CA ILE A 74 13.08 -8.86 -6.88
C ILE A 74 14.01 -9.20 -8.05
N LYS A 75 13.67 -8.76 -9.27
CA LYS A 75 14.40 -9.09 -10.51
C LYS A 75 15.57 -8.15 -10.77
N ASP A 76 15.35 -6.83 -10.70
CA ASP A 76 16.36 -5.82 -11.02
C ASP A 76 16.74 -4.91 -9.84
N GLY A 77 16.05 -5.04 -8.70
CA GLY A 77 16.30 -4.24 -7.50
C GLY A 77 15.78 -2.82 -7.56
N PHE A 78 15.02 -2.42 -8.60
CA PHE A 78 14.43 -1.09 -8.68
C PHE A 78 13.50 -0.84 -7.49
N CYS A 79 13.65 0.32 -6.84
CA CYS A 79 12.82 0.75 -5.72
C CYS A 79 11.97 1.96 -6.12
N GLY A 80 10.69 1.95 -5.75
CA GLY A 80 9.78 3.08 -5.96
C GLY A 80 8.69 3.16 -4.90
N VAL A 81 8.05 4.32 -4.80
CA VAL A 81 6.77 4.49 -4.08
C VAL A 81 5.66 4.23 -5.08
N TYR A 82 4.74 3.34 -4.71
CA TYR A 82 3.66 2.87 -5.60
C TYR A 82 2.27 3.27 -5.13
N ALA A 83 2.12 3.57 -3.85
CA ALA A 83 0.92 4.17 -3.27
C ALA A 83 1.33 4.97 -2.03
N ASP A 84 0.64 6.08 -1.79
CA ASP A 84 0.74 6.80 -0.54
C ASP A 84 -0.53 7.62 -0.30
N TRP A 85 -0.99 7.66 0.95
CA TRP A 85 -2.22 8.36 1.29
C TRP A 85 -2.14 9.02 2.65
N LYS A 86 -2.90 10.10 2.78
CA LYS A 86 -3.04 10.88 4.01
C LYS A 86 -4.04 10.19 4.94
N ILE A 87 -3.75 10.24 6.24
CA ILE A 87 -4.71 9.91 7.30
C ILE A 87 -5.20 11.21 7.94
N ASP A 88 -6.51 11.43 7.92
CA ASP A 88 -7.16 12.63 8.45
C ASP A 88 -8.14 12.34 9.60
N TYR A 89 -8.15 11.11 10.10
CA TYR A 89 -8.96 10.67 11.24
C TYR A 89 -8.11 10.23 12.44
N GLY A 90 -8.77 9.91 13.56
CA GLY A 90 -8.15 9.27 14.71
C GLY A 90 -9.19 8.55 15.58
N PRO A 91 -8.77 7.57 16.40
CA PRO A 91 -7.38 7.14 16.64
C PRO A 91 -6.79 6.24 15.54
N THR A 92 -5.45 6.14 15.46
CA THR A 92 -4.74 5.51 14.31
C THR A 92 -3.82 4.35 14.68
N ASP A 93 -3.70 3.97 15.96
CA ASP A 93 -2.72 2.97 16.42
C ASP A 93 -2.89 1.60 15.73
N HIS A 94 -4.12 1.27 15.36
CA HIS A 94 -4.46 0.02 14.69
C HIS A 94 -3.79 -0.13 13.31
N LEU A 95 -3.50 0.97 12.61
CA LEU A 95 -2.86 0.95 11.29
C LEU A 95 -1.45 0.34 11.34
N LEU A 96 -0.73 0.55 12.45
CA LEU A 96 0.64 0.03 12.65
C LEU A 96 0.70 -1.50 12.71
N THR A 97 -0.45 -2.17 12.90
CA THR A 97 -0.54 -3.62 13.04
C THR A 97 -1.11 -4.33 11.81
N LYS A 98 -1.52 -3.58 10.78
CA LYS A 98 -2.15 -4.09 9.57
C LYS A 98 -1.23 -3.90 8.36
N VAL A 99 -0.25 -4.80 8.20
CA VAL A 99 0.71 -4.78 7.08
C VAL A 99 0.88 -6.15 6.45
#